data_AF-A0A6P0HLG6-F1
#
_entry.id   AF-A0A6P0HLG6-F1
#
_cell.length_a   1.000
_cell.length_b   1.000
_cell.length_c   1.000
_cell.angle_alpha   90.00
_cell.angle_beta   90.00
_cell.angle_gamma   90.00
#
_symmetry.space_group_name_H-M   'P 1'
#
loop_
_entity.id
_entity.type
_entity.pdbx_description
1 polymer ?
#
loop_
_entity_poly.entity_id
_entity_poly.type
_entity_poly.pdbx_seq_one_letter_code
_entity_poly.pdbx_strand_id
1 'polypeptide(L)'
;MTGVDDVVDETEDRPVLVGVIALVGVSLIVGLIVGVVALGGARVFGLNGGGGGGGGGAAVEPTLSLPPVTETPTSSGPLITLTPGDEGEGGEESAPTEPTEPTTTTTEAAEGEITLQVSMTTAGPMERIDVSGIYTGGDGAILTIQRFTDGSWNDIAANAAVSGELFSTYIALGRPGENRIRAIDPSADVTSNEVSVTIG
;
A
#
# COMPACT_ATOMS: atom_id res chain seq x y z
N MET A 1 63.75 20.77 9.40
CA MET A 1 63.21 19.70 10.25
C MET A 1 62.16 19.00 9.41
N THR A 2 62.50 17.86 8.80
CA THR A 2 61.75 16.58 8.93
C THR A 2 60.26 16.72 8.57
N GLY A 3 59.77 16.28 7.41
CA GLY A 3 59.86 14.89 6.97
C GLY A 3 58.97 14.03 7.86
N VAL A 4 57.67 13.97 7.53
CA VAL A 4 56.74 12.87 7.85
C VAL A 4 55.73 12.84 6.70
N ASP A 5 56.03 11.97 5.74
CA ASP A 5 55.12 11.00 5.15
C ASP A 5 53.61 11.30 5.30
N ASP A 6 53.00 11.91 4.29
CA ASP A 6 51.62 11.57 3.94
C ASP A 6 51.73 10.60 2.77
N VAL A 7 51.53 9.33 3.11
CA VAL A 7 51.61 8.17 2.23
C VAL A 7 50.16 7.88 1.81
N VAL A 8 49.97 7.66 0.50
CA VAL A 8 48.77 7.16 -0.22
C VAL A 8 47.60 8.19 -0.35
N ASP A 9 47.12 8.65 -1.50
CA ASP A 9 47.31 8.29 -2.91
C ASP A 9 46.76 9.42 -3.82
N GLU A 10 47.41 9.61 -4.97
CA GLU A 10 46.91 10.28 -6.17
C GLU A 10 45.59 9.64 -6.65
N THR A 11 44.43 10.13 -6.17
CA THR A 11 43.12 9.76 -6.75
C THR A 11 42.64 10.80 -7.74
N GLU A 12 43.54 11.21 -8.65
CA GLU A 12 43.17 11.94 -9.85
C GLU A 12 42.32 11.06 -10.80
N ASP A 13 41.07 11.46 -10.99
CA ASP A 13 40.21 11.28 -12.17
C ASP A 13 40.03 9.87 -12.75
N ARG A 14 39.77 8.86 -11.90
CA ARG A 14 39.32 7.54 -12.37
C ARG A 14 38.03 7.09 -11.68
N PRO A 15 36.88 7.70 -12.01
CA PRO A 15 35.59 7.39 -11.39
C PRO A 15 35.22 5.91 -11.53
N VAL A 16 35.62 5.26 -12.63
CA VAL A 16 35.43 3.81 -12.82
C VAL A 16 36.28 2.99 -11.86
N LEU A 17 37.53 3.38 -11.62
CA LEU A 17 38.44 2.66 -10.71
C LEU A 17 37.97 2.78 -9.25
N VAL A 18 37.54 3.99 -8.85
CA VAL A 18 36.94 4.23 -7.52
C VAL A 18 35.65 3.42 -7.37
N GLY A 19 34.81 3.38 -8.40
CA GLY A 19 33.60 2.56 -8.42
C GLY A 19 33.88 1.07 -8.25
N VAL A 20 34.89 0.54 -8.94
CA VAL A 20 35.29 -0.88 -8.81
C VAL A 20 35.86 -1.17 -7.42
N ILE A 21 36.71 -0.31 -6.88
CA ILE A 21 37.26 -0.47 -5.51
C ILE A 21 36.14 -0.44 -4.48
N ALA A 22 35.20 0.51 -4.61
CA ALA A 22 34.03 0.61 -3.74
C ALA A 22 33.16 -0.65 -3.82
N LEU A 23 32.90 -1.17 -5.03
CA LEU A 23 32.11 -2.39 -5.23
C LEU A 23 32.79 -3.61 -4.61
N VAL A 24 34.11 -3.76 -4.78
CA VAL A 24 34.89 -4.83 -4.13
C VAL A 24 34.81 -4.70 -2.61
N GLY A 25 34.98 -3.49 -2.07
CA GLY A 25 34.87 -3.23 -0.63
C GLY A 25 33.49 -3.61 -0.07
N VAL A 26 32.42 -3.17 -0.73
CA VAL A 26 31.04 -3.52 -0.34
C VAL A 26 30.80 -5.03 -0.42
N SER A 27 31.27 -5.69 -1.49
CA SER A 27 31.09 -7.14 -1.66
C SER A 27 31.78 -7.97 -0.56
N LEU A 28 32.94 -7.54 -0.08
CA LEU A 28 33.65 -8.19 1.02
C LEU A 28 32.88 -8.06 2.34
N ILE A 29 32.31 -6.88 2.61
CA ILE A 29 31.55 -6.63 3.84
C ILE A 29 30.26 -7.47 3.83
N VAL A 30 29.49 -7.40 2.75
CA VAL A 30 28.23 -8.14 2.62
C VAL A 30 28.49 -9.65 2.63
N GLY A 31 29.50 -10.12 1.88
CA GLY A 31 29.90 -11.52 1.86
C GLY A 31 30.31 -12.04 3.23
N LEU A 32 31.03 -11.23 4.03
CA LEU A 32 31.41 -11.59 5.39
C LEU A 32 30.19 -11.70 6.32
N ILE A 33 29.25 -10.75 6.25
CA ILE A 33 28.03 -10.79 7.05
C ILE A 33 27.21 -12.05 6.72
N VAL A 34 26.94 -12.29 5.44
CA VAL A 34 26.20 -13.47 4.99
C VAL A 34 26.91 -14.77 5.37
N GLY A 35 28.24 -14.83 5.22
CA GLY A 35 29.06 -15.97 5.61
C GLY A 35 29.01 -16.28 7.10
N VAL A 36 29.10 -15.26 7.96
CA VAL A 36 29.01 -15.41 9.42
C VAL A 36 27.61 -15.90 9.83
N VAL A 37 26.55 -15.34 9.24
CA VAL A 37 25.16 -15.76 9.52
C VAL A 37 24.94 -17.21 9.08
N ALA A 38 25.40 -17.60 7.89
CA ALA A 38 25.27 -18.98 7.41
C ALA A 38 26.02 -19.98 8.30
N LEU A 39 27.24 -19.64 8.73
CA LEU A 39 28.04 -20.51 9.59
C LEU A 39 27.47 -20.60 11.02
N GLY A 40 26.90 -19.50 11.54
CA GLY A 40 26.17 -19.49 12.81
C GLY A 40 24.87 -20.31 12.76
N GLY A 41 24.12 -20.17 11.67
CA GLY A 41 22.90 -20.95 11.42
C GLY A 41 23.17 -22.46 11.32
N ALA A 42 24.22 -22.87 10.62
CA ALA A 42 24.58 -24.29 10.46
C ALA A 42 24.91 -24.98 11.80
N ARG A 43 25.46 -24.25 12.79
CA ARG A 43 25.76 -24.77 14.13
C ARG A 43 24.49 -24.95 14.98
N VAL A 44 23.49 -24.08 14.84
CA VAL A 44 22.21 -24.18 15.54
C VAL A 44 21.29 -25.23 14.91
N PHE A 45 21.35 -25.39 13.59
CA PHE A 45 20.57 -26.39 12.85
C PHE A 45 21.22 -27.78 12.76
N GLY A 46 22.37 -28.02 13.42
CA GLY A 46 22.88 -29.36 13.65
C GLY A 46 23.36 -30.12 12.41
N LEU A 47 23.88 -29.43 11.39
CA LEU A 47 24.38 -30.08 10.17
C LEU A 47 25.89 -30.36 10.29
N ASN A 48 26.24 -31.36 11.11
CA ASN A 48 27.52 -32.05 10.95
C ASN A 48 27.36 -33.06 9.80
N GLY A 49 28.22 -32.96 8.79
CA GLY A 49 28.11 -33.72 7.55
C GLY A 49 27.92 -35.23 7.76
N GLY A 50 26.96 -35.78 7.02
CA GLY A 50 26.69 -37.21 6.95
C GLY A 50 25.60 -37.47 5.92
N GLY A 51 25.98 -38.04 4.79
CA GLY A 51 25.03 -38.45 3.75
C GLY A 51 24.11 -39.59 4.20
N GLY A 52 23.02 -39.74 3.44
CA GLY A 52 22.20 -40.95 3.44
C GLY A 52 20.94 -40.85 4.29
N GLY A 53 19.79 -41.01 3.63
CA GLY A 53 18.50 -41.14 4.31
C GLY A 53 17.33 -41.06 3.35
N GLY A 54 17.25 -42.00 2.42
CA GLY A 54 16.05 -42.20 1.62
C GLY A 54 14.84 -42.46 2.52
N GLY A 55 13.72 -41.83 2.16
CA GLY A 55 12.44 -42.01 2.82
C GLY A 55 11.34 -41.77 1.82
N GLY A 56 11.09 -42.76 0.95
CA GLY A 56 9.91 -42.80 0.12
C GLY A 56 8.66 -42.81 1.01
N GLY A 57 8.01 -41.65 1.10
CA GLY A 57 6.65 -41.54 1.60
C GLY A 57 5.71 -41.60 0.41
N ALA A 58 4.96 -42.70 0.30
CA ALA A 58 3.88 -42.83 -0.66
C ALA A 58 2.96 -41.60 -0.57
N ALA A 59 2.67 -40.98 -1.71
CA ALA A 59 1.69 -39.91 -1.79
C ALA A 59 0.34 -40.48 -1.36
N VAL A 60 -0.08 -40.15 -0.14
CA VAL A 60 -1.46 -40.31 0.28
C VAL A 60 -2.23 -39.24 -0.47
N GLU A 61 -3.03 -39.65 -1.45
CA GLU A 61 -3.92 -38.73 -2.15
C GLU A 61 -4.86 -38.06 -1.12
N PRO A 62 -4.87 -36.73 -1.01
CA PRO A 62 -5.82 -36.05 -0.14
C PRO A 62 -7.22 -36.16 -0.75
N THR A 63 -8.09 -36.97 -0.16
CA THR A 63 -9.51 -36.96 -0.51
C THR A 63 -10.13 -35.65 -0.02
N LEU A 64 -10.48 -34.78 -0.97
CA LEU A 64 -11.07 -33.47 -0.69
C LEU A 64 -12.56 -33.67 -0.38
N SER A 65 -12.91 -33.65 0.90
CA SER A 65 -14.31 -33.65 1.35
C SER A 65 -14.89 -32.25 1.18
N LEU A 66 -15.76 -32.07 0.19
CA LEU A 66 -16.56 -30.85 0.10
C LEU A 66 -17.74 -30.94 1.08
N PRO A 67 -17.99 -29.89 1.89
CA PRO A 67 -19.22 -29.82 2.68
C PRO A 67 -20.43 -29.75 1.73
N PRO A 68 -21.59 -30.30 2.15
CA PRO A 68 -22.80 -30.24 1.34
C PRO A 68 -23.22 -28.79 1.11
N VAL A 69 -23.32 -28.40 -0.16
CA VAL A 69 -23.90 -27.11 -0.53
C VAL A 69 -25.39 -27.11 -0.21
N THR A 70 -25.85 -26.08 0.49
CA THR A 70 -27.27 -25.85 0.75
C THR A 70 -27.72 -24.68 -0.12
N GLU A 71 -28.86 -24.83 -0.78
CA GLU A 71 -29.42 -23.76 -1.60
C GLU A 71 -29.74 -22.54 -0.73
N THR A 72 -29.34 -21.37 -1.20
CA THR A 72 -29.73 -20.11 -0.57
C THR A 72 -31.22 -19.89 -0.80
N PRO A 73 -31.98 -19.47 0.23
CA PRO A 73 -33.39 -19.17 0.05
C PRO A 73 -33.53 -18.04 -0.97
N THR A 74 -34.30 -18.27 -2.03
CA THR A 74 -34.76 -17.20 -2.91
C THR A 74 -35.57 -16.23 -2.05
N SER A 75 -35.10 -14.99 -1.96
CA SER A 75 -35.85 -13.92 -1.31
C SER A 75 -37.15 -13.69 -2.09
N SER A 76 -38.26 -14.22 -1.57
CA SER A 76 -39.61 -13.92 -2.04
C SER A 76 -40.10 -12.66 -1.34
N GLY A 77 -39.39 -11.56 -1.60
CA GLY A 77 -39.80 -10.20 -1.24
C GLY A 77 -40.26 -9.46 -2.49
N PRO A 78 -41.06 -8.39 -2.37
CA PRO A 78 -41.46 -7.61 -3.52
C PRO A 78 -40.21 -7.03 -4.20
N LEU A 79 -40.09 -7.27 -5.51
CA LEU A 79 -39.11 -6.59 -6.36
C LEU A 79 -39.46 -5.10 -6.37
N ILE A 80 -38.65 -4.25 -5.72
CA ILE A 80 -38.71 -2.81 -5.93
C ILE A 80 -38.01 -2.54 -7.27
N THR A 81 -38.79 -2.61 -8.34
CA THR A 81 -38.39 -2.08 -9.64
C THR A 81 -38.51 -0.56 -9.59
N LEU A 82 -37.41 0.17 -9.76
CA LEU A 82 -37.43 1.63 -9.90
C LEU A 82 -38.17 2.01 -11.20
N THR A 83 -39.46 2.35 -11.08
CA THR A 83 -40.21 3.08 -12.11
C THR A 83 -40.09 4.58 -11.82
N PRO A 84 -39.62 5.41 -12.76
CA PRO A 84 -39.73 6.86 -12.63
C PRO A 84 -41.10 7.32 -13.12
N GLY A 85 -41.87 7.98 -12.26
CA GLY A 85 -43.03 8.79 -12.64
C GLY A 85 -44.23 8.74 -11.67
N ASP A 86 -44.73 9.93 -11.34
CA ASP A 86 -46.01 10.30 -10.72
C ASP A 86 -46.12 10.37 -9.18
N GLU A 87 -45.80 11.56 -8.68
CA GLU A 87 -46.62 12.45 -7.84
C GLU A 87 -47.65 11.82 -6.87
N GLY A 88 -47.41 12.01 -5.57
CA GLY A 88 -48.38 11.74 -4.50
C GLY A 88 -47.94 12.34 -3.18
N GLU A 89 -48.55 13.47 -2.83
CA GLU A 89 -48.29 14.34 -1.68
C GLU A 89 -48.55 13.68 -0.31
N GLY A 90 -47.75 14.06 0.70
CA GLY A 90 -48.17 14.03 2.11
C GLY A 90 -47.07 13.70 3.12
N GLY A 91 -46.58 14.70 3.86
CA GLY A 91 -45.87 14.49 5.12
C GLY A 91 -44.76 15.50 5.43
N GLU A 92 -45.06 16.42 6.34
CA GLU A 92 -44.28 17.58 6.78
C GLU A 92 -42.81 17.39 7.22
N GLU A 93 -42.02 18.42 6.91
CA GLU A 93 -40.95 19.09 7.69
C GLU A 93 -39.82 18.24 8.30
N SER A 94 -38.68 18.25 7.59
CA SER A 94 -37.38 18.67 8.14
C SER A 94 -36.49 19.00 6.97
N ALA A 95 -36.19 20.29 6.75
CA ALA A 95 -35.28 20.71 5.69
C ALA A 95 -33.86 20.16 5.96
N PRO A 96 -33.32 19.24 5.13
CA PRO A 96 -31.89 19.05 5.10
C PRO A 96 -31.31 20.25 4.35
N THR A 97 -30.33 20.91 4.96
CA THR A 97 -29.49 21.90 4.29
C THR A 97 -28.90 21.23 3.06
N GLU A 98 -29.11 21.83 1.89
CA GLU A 98 -28.56 21.37 0.61
C GLU A 98 -27.08 21.05 0.77
N PRO A 99 -26.63 19.81 0.46
CA PRO A 99 -25.22 19.55 0.27
C PRO A 99 -24.77 20.46 -0.87
N THR A 100 -23.91 21.43 -0.56
CA THR A 100 -23.18 22.14 -1.61
C THR A 100 -22.42 21.09 -2.38
N GLU A 101 -22.86 20.83 -3.61
CA GLU A 101 -22.23 19.92 -4.54
C GLU A 101 -20.72 20.25 -4.56
N PRO A 102 -19.82 19.29 -4.23
CA PRO A 102 -18.42 19.54 -4.46
C PRO A 102 -18.27 19.74 -5.96
N THR A 103 -17.89 20.96 -6.35
CA THR A 103 -17.54 21.31 -7.73
C THR A 103 -16.59 20.25 -8.26
N THR A 104 -17.11 19.29 -9.04
CA THR A 104 -16.33 18.27 -9.71
C THR A 104 -15.58 18.98 -10.81
N THR A 105 -14.39 19.49 -10.46
CA THR A 105 -13.39 19.80 -11.47
C THR A 105 -12.92 18.44 -11.98
N THR A 106 -13.63 17.91 -12.99
CA THR A 106 -13.13 16.82 -13.83
C THR A 106 -11.94 17.39 -14.60
N THR A 107 -10.80 17.41 -13.93
CA THR A 107 -9.50 17.49 -14.59
C THR A 107 -9.30 16.13 -15.25
N GLU A 108 -9.16 16.14 -16.57
CA GLU A 108 -8.70 14.99 -17.34
C GLU A 108 -7.39 14.49 -16.73
N ALA A 109 -7.41 13.31 -16.12
CA ALA A 109 -6.26 12.77 -15.40
C ALA A 109 -5.08 12.64 -16.36
N ALA A 110 -3.99 13.35 -16.06
CA ALA A 110 -2.77 13.25 -16.85
C ALA A 110 -2.20 11.82 -16.77
N GLU A 111 -1.45 11.40 -17.80
CA GLU A 111 -0.75 10.11 -17.79
C GLU A 111 0.25 10.07 -16.62
N GLY A 112 0.20 9.00 -15.81
CA GLY A 112 1.00 8.86 -14.60
C GLY A 112 0.47 9.60 -13.38
N GLU A 113 -0.75 10.16 -13.43
CA GLU A 113 -1.36 10.86 -12.31
C GLU A 113 -2.13 9.91 -11.39
N ILE A 114 -2.04 10.16 -10.08
CA ILE A 114 -2.88 9.51 -9.08
C ILE A 114 -3.99 10.49 -8.69
N THR A 115 -5.24 10.04 -8.81
CA THR A 115 -6.41 10.75 -8.27
C THR A 115 -6.92 10.03 -7.04
N LEU A 116 -7.37 10.78 -6.03
CA LEU A 116 -7.84 10.26 -4.76
C LEU A 116 -9.18 10.89 -4.39
N GLN A 117 -10.10 10.03 -3.94
CA GLN A 117 -11.42 10.40 -3.45
C GLN A 117 -11.78 9.57 -2.21
N VAL A 118 -12.66 10.12 -1.38
CA VAL A 118 -13.17 9.49 -0.15
C VAL A 118 -14.68 9.34 -0.23
N SER A 119 -15.21 8.31 0.43
CA SER A 119 -16.67 8.09 0.50
C SER A 119 -17.39 9.14 1.34
N MET A 120 -16.71 9.73 2.33
CA MET A 120 -17.26 10.76 3.22
C MET A 120 -16.18 11.73 3.69
N THR A 121 -16.57 13.00 3.87
CA THR A 121 -15.68 14.08 4.32
C THR A 121 -15.84 14.42 5.81
N THR A 122 -16.77 13.78 6.50
CA THR A 122 -16.96 13.85 7.95
C THR A 122 -17.18 12.44 8.50
N ALA A 123 -16.49 12.07 9.57
CA ALA A 123 -16.61 10.76 10.21
C ALA A 123 -16.36 10.85 11.72
N GLY A 124 -16.79 9.86 12.48
CA GLY A 124 -16.45 9.71 13.89
C GLY A 124 -15.04 9.17 14.11
N PRO A 125 -14.53 9.18 15.36
CA PRO A 125 -13.21 8.67 15.67
C PRO A 125 -13.13 7.16 15.39
N MET A 126 -12.12 6.75 14.63
CA MET A 126 -11.93 5.37 14.16
C MET A 126 -13.08 4.82 13.30
N GLU A 127 -13.97 5.68 12.80
CA GLU A 127 -14.94 5.28 11.79
C GLU A 127 -14.22 4.94 10.49
N ARG A 128 -14.74 3.94 9.79
CA ARG A 128 -14.18 3.46 8.53
C ARG A 128 -14.58 4.42 7.42
N ILE A 129 -13.59 4.87 6.66
CA ILE A 129 -13.75 5.72 5.49
C ILE A 129 -13.19 4.97 4.29
N ASP A 130 -14.02 4.73 3.28
CA ASP A 130 -13.56 4.09 2.05
C ASP A 130 -12.86 5.14 1.19
N VAL A 131 -11.74 4.74 0.60
CA VAL A 131 -10.86 5.59 -0.20
C VAL A 131 -10.66 4.89 -1.52
N SER A 132 -10.79 5.61 -2.62
CA SER A 132 -10.60 5.06 -3.96
C SER A 132 -9.99 6.08 -4.90
N GLY A 133 -9.67 5.65 -6.11
CA GLY A 133 -9.12 6.53 -7.12
C GLY A 133 -8.63 5.82 -8.35
N ILE A 134 -7.99 6.60 -9.22
CA ILE A 134 -7.40 6.16 -10.49
C ILE A 134 -5.89 6.46 -10.45
N TYR A 135 -5.06 5.51 -10.88
CA TYR A 135 -3.63 5.70 -11.13
C TYR A 135 -3.31 5.26 -12.56
N THR A 136 -3.26 6.23 -13.48
CA THR A 136 -3.04 5.97 -14.91
C THR A 136 -1.64 5.42 -15.15
N GLY A 137 -1.54 4.28 -15.84
CA GLY A 137 -0.25 3.61 -16.06
C GLY A 137 0.42 2.99 -14.82
N GLY A 138 -0.24 3.00 -13.66
CA GLY A 138 0.28 2.48 -12.39
C GLY A 138 -0.14 1.06 -12.05
N ASP A 139 -0.52 0.24 -13.03
CA ASP A 139 -1.01 -1.12 -12.81
C ASP A 139 0.01 -1.99 -12.07
N GLY A 140 -0.45 -2.70 -11.03
CA GLY A 140 0.41 -3.53 -10.18
C GLY A 140 1.18 -2.76 -9.10
N ALA A 141 1.09 -1.42 -9.04
CA ALA A 141 1.67 -0.64 -7.96
C ALA A 141 0.93 -0.87 -6.63
N ILE A 142 1.65 -0.65 -5.52
CA ILE A 142 1.07 -0.62 -4.17
C ILE A 142 1.17 0.82 -3.66
N LEU A 143 0.03 1.46 -3.52
CA LEU A 143 -0.08 2.81 -2.97
C LEU A 143 -0.12 2.75 -1.45
N THR A 144 0.55 3.70 -0.81
CA THR A 144 0.46 3.94 0.63
C THR A 144 -0.35 5.20 0.87
N ILE A 145 -1.29 5.14 1.81
CA ILE A 145 -2.04 6.33 2.23
C ILE A 145 -1.23 7.05 3.31
N GLN A 146 -1.11 8.37 3.15
CA GLN A 146 -0.43 9.25 4.09
C GLN A 146 -1.42 10.25 4.69
N ARG A 147 -1.16 10.66 5.93
CA ARG A 147 -1.83 11.78 6.58
C ARG A 147 -0.83 12.88 6.89
N PHE A 148 -1.20 14.12 6.61
CA PHE A 148 -0.43 15.29 7.03
C PHE A 148 -0.55 15.49 8.54
N THR A 149 0.58 15.43 9.26
CA THR A 149 0.67 15.60 10.70
C THR A 149 1.94 16.37 11.04
N ASP A 150 1.84 17.37 11.92
CA ASP A 150 3.00 18.12 12.45
C ASP A 150 3.93 18.70 11.36
N GLY A 151 3.35 19.13 10.23
CA GLY A 151 4.10 19.75 9.13
C GLY A 151 4.69 18.76 8.11
N SER A 152 4.49 17.45 8.29
CA SER A 152 5.00 16.41 7.38
C SER A 152 3.92 15.40 6.99
N TRP A 153 4.14 14.72 5.88
CA TRP A 153 3.34 13.57 5.48
C TRP A 153 3.83 12.31 6.20
N ASN A 154 2.92 11.58 6.82
CA ASN A 154 3.22 10.38 7.58
C ASN A 154 2.35 9.24 7.09
N ASP A 155 2.94 8.06 6.91
CA ASP A 155 2.20 6.87 6.50
C ASP A 155 1.18 6.49 7.57
N ILE A 156 -0.05 6.26 7.13
CA ILE A 156 -1.05 5.57 7.91
C ILE A 156 -1.12 4.16 7.35
N ALA A 157 -1.20 3.13 8.19
CA ALA A 157 -1.05 1.71 7.82
C ALA A 157 -2.22 1.19 6.95
N ALA A 158 -2.44 1.82 5.80
CA ALA A 158 -3.45 1.56 4.81
C ALA A 158 -2.76 1.60 3.45
N ASN A 159 -2.86 0.47 2.75
CA ASN A 159 -2.30 0.31 1.42
C ASN A 159 -3.42 -0.05 0.44
N ALA A 160 -3.22 0.29 -0.82
CA ALA A 160 -4.14 -0.04 -1.90
C ALA A 160 -3.34 -0.61 -3.08
N ALA A 161 -3.72 -1.81 -3.55
CA ALA A 161 -3.16 -2.35 -4.78
C ALA A 161 -3.89 -1.73 -5.98
N VAL A 162 -3.14 -1.37 -7.01
CA VAL A 162 -3.70 -0.84 -8.26
C VAL A 162 -3.93 -1.98 -9.25
N SER A 163 -5.13 -2.06 -9.80
CA SER A 163 -5.53 -3.06 -10.79
C SER A 163 -6.47 -2.44 -11.80
N GLY A 164 -6.16 -2.56 -13.09
CA GLY A 164 -6.89 -1.89 -14.16
C GLY A 164 -6.94 -0.38 -13.95
N GLU A 165 -5.81 0.19 -13.50
CA GLU A 165 -5.65 1.63 -13.17
C GLU A 165 -6.53 2.12 -12.01
N LEU A 166 -7.26 1.24 -11.33
CA LEU A 166 -8.14 1.57 -10.22
C LEU A 166 -7.54 1.08 -8.91
N PHE A 167 -7.81 1.80 -7.83
CA PHE A 167 -7.50 1.34 -6.49
C PHE A 167 -8.65 1.68 -5.53
N SER A 168 -8.78 0.86 -4.49
CA SER A 168 -9.72 1.07 -3.39
C SER A 168 -9.19 0.44 -2.12
N THR A 169 -9.41 1.11 -0.99
CA THR A 169 -9.04 0.64 0.35
C THR A 169 -9.92 1.34 1.38
N TYR A 170 -9.62 1.16 2.66
CA TYR A 170 -10.25 1.91 3.73
C TYR A 170 -9.22 2.42 4.73
N ILE A 171 -9.58 3.51 5.40
CA ILE A 171 -8.81 4.10 6.48
C ILE A 171 -9.70 4.28 7.72
N ALA A 172 -9.08 4.40 8.88
CA ALA A 172 -9.76 4.78 10.12
C ALA A 172 -8.90 5.82 10.83
N LEU A 173 -9.46 7.00 11.08
CA LEU A 173 -8.74 8.13 11.65
C LEU A 173 -9.25 8.41 13.07
N GLY A 174 -8.35 8.40 14.05
CA GLY A 174 -8.71 8.67 15.45
C GLY A 174 -8.43 10.10 15.94
N ARG A 175 -7.73 10.91 15.16
CA ARG A 175 -7.36 12.27 15.57
C ARG A 175 -8.52 13.22 15.24
N PRO A 176 -9.12 13.91 16.23
CA PRO A 176 -10.23 14.83 15.98
C PRO A 176 -9.78 16.04 15.15
N GLY A 177 -10.74 16.68 14.49
CA GLY A 177 -10.53 17.84 13.62
C GLY A 177 -10.23 17.48 12.17
N GLU A 178 -9.71 18.45 11.41
CA GLU A 178 -9.37 18.25 10.01
C GLU A 178 -8.12 17.36 9.85
N ASN A 179 -8.26 16.30 9.07
CA ASN A 179 -7.20 15.38 8.68
C ASN A 179 -7.03 15.46 7.16
N ARG A 180 -5.87 15.95 6.69
CA ARG A 180 -5.50 15.91 5.27
C ARG A 180 -4.84 14.58 4.92
N ILE A 181 -5.30 13.94 3.87
CA ILE A 181 -4.78 12.66 3.38
C ILE A 181 -4.37 12.75 1.90
N ARG A 182 -3.45 11.87 1.49
CA ARG A 182 -3.06 11.64 0.10
C ARG A 182 -2.62 10.19 -0.09
N ALA A 183 -2.56 9.72 -1.34
CA ALA A 183 -1.90 8.47 -1.71
C ALA A 183 -0.52 8.76 -2.32
N ILE A 184 0.43 7.84 -2.12
CA ILE A 184 1.75 7.88 -2.74
C ILE A 184 2.11 6.50 -3.32
N ASP A 185 2.73 6.48 -4.49
CA ASP A 185 3.52 5.34 -4.97
C ASP A 185 4.98 5.53 -4.50
N PRO A 186 5.45 4.76 -3.50
CA PRO A 186 6.81 4.93 -2.97
C PRO A 186 7.91 4.47 -3.95
N SER A 187 7.56 3.71 -4.99
CA SER A 187 8.52 3.22 -5.99
C SER A 187 8.75 4.24 -7.09
N ALA A 188 7.70 4.98 -7.47
CA ALA A 188 7.73 5.99 -8.52
C ALA A 188 7.86 7.44 -8.00
N ASP A 189 7.70 7.64 -6.69
CA ASP A 189 7.65 8.96 -6.05
C ASP A 189 6.53 9.87 -6.61
N VAL A 190 5.40 9.26 -6.97
CA VAL A 190 4.21 9.94 -7.49
C VAL A 190 3.18 10.08 -6.38
N THR A 191 2.60 11.27 -6.22
CA THR A 191 1.59 11.56 -5.18
C THR A 191 0.26 11.99 -5.79
N SER A 192 -0.84 11.67 -5.10
CA SER A 192 -2.17 12.13 -5.49
C SER A 192 -2.46 13.59 -5.11
N ASN A 193 -3.61 14.09 -5.57
CA ASN A 193 -4.27 15.22 -4.92
C ASN A 193 -4.52 14.95 -3.42
N GLU A 194 -4.69 16.02 -2.67
CA GLU A 194 -5.00 15.96 -1.25
C GLU A 194 -6.50 16.00 -1.00
N VAL A 195 -6.95 15.31 0.04
CA VAL A 195 -8.35 15.30 0.48
C VAL A 195 -8.41 15.58 1.98
N SER A 196 -9.36 16.41 2.40
CA SER A 196 -9.61 16.71 3.82
C SER A 196 -10.81 15.92 4.35
N VAL A 197 -10.64 15.33 5.52
CA VAL A 197 -11.68 14.64 6.28
C VAL A 197 -11.76 15.24 7.68
N THR A 198 -12.95 15.61 8.13
CA THR A 198 -13.19 16.10 9.49
C THR A 198 -13.59 14.95 10.41
N ILE A 199 -12.89 14.79 11.52
CA ILE A 199 -13.21 13.81 12.56
C ILE A 199 -13.89 14.52 13.74
N GLY A 200 -15.16 14.16 13.99
CA GLY A 200 -16.06 14.79 14.97
C GLY A 200 -16.13 14.09 16.32
#